data_AF-A0A1V5HFF4-F1
#
_entry.id   AF-A0A1V5HFF4-F1
#
_cell.length_a   1.000
_cell.length_b   1.000
_cell.length_c   1.000
_cell.angle_alpha   90.00
_cell.angle_beta   90.00
_cell.angle_gamma   90.00
#
_symmetry.space_group_name_H-M   'P 1'
#
loop_
_entity.id
_entity.type
_entity.pdbx_description
1 polymer ?
#
loop_
_entity_poly.entity_id
_entity_poly.type
_entity_poly.pdbx_seq_one_letter_code
_entity_poly.pdbx_strand_id
1 'polypeptide(L)'
;MRANALRESCRNLLADGFLSEARAALWDWRAVGEADAANGNWPLARARLFRRLGWHAAAHRVLAAAAQANELLPNLPDVEFEDAEVLSLLGQREEAAALYRKIVTQYPNHPLARQAEARLR
;
A
#
# COMPACT_ATOMS: atom_id res chain seq x y z
N MET A 1 8.99 -8.53 17.48
CA MET A 1 8.00 -7.88 18.37
C MET A 1 7.92 -6.37 18.16
N ARG A 2 9.03 -5.60 18.23
CA ARG A 2 9.00 -4.13 18.09
C ARG A 2 8.51 -3.62 16.71
N ALA A 3 8.94 -4.22 15.60
CA ALA A 3 8.50 -3.82 14.26
C ALA A 3 6.99 -4.06 14.02
N ASN A 4 6.46 -5.19 14.52
CA ASN A 4 5.01 -5.47 14.47
C ASN A 4 4.20 -4.41 15.22
N ALA A 5 4.63 -4.02 16.42
CA ALA A 5 3.96 -2.99 17.20
C ALA A 5 3.97 -1.63 16.48
N LEU A 6 5.08 -1.27 15.83
CA LEU A 6 5.18 -0.03 15.05
C LEU A 6 4.29 -0.08 13.79
N ARG A 7 4.20 -1.23 13.11
CA ARG A 7 3.29 -1.45 11.99
C ARG A 7 1.82 -1.26 12.40
N GLU A 8 1.42 -1.88 13.51
CA GLU A 8 0.07 -1.77 14.04
C GLU A 8 -0.25 -0.34 14.47
N SER A 9 0.69 0.31 15.16
CA SER A 9 0.59 1.73 15.54
C SER A 9 0.41 2.62 14.30
N CYS A 10 1.26 2.47 13.28
CA CYS A 10 1.13 3.21 12.02
C CYS A 10 -0.25 3.02 11.39
N ARG A 11 -0.75 1.78 11.35
CA ARG A 11 -2.07 1.46 10.77
C ARG A 11 -3.19 2.19 11.52
N ASN A 12 -3.16 2.16 12.85
CA ASN A 12 -4.19 2.79 13.67
C ASN A 12 -4.15 4.32 13.54
N LEU A 13 -2.95 4.92 13.61
CA LEU A 13 -2.77 6.36 13.45
C LEU A 13 -3.24 6.86 12.07
N LEU A 14 -3.00 6.08 11.00
CA LEU A 14 -3.53 6.38 9.67
C LEU A 14 -5.06 6.28 9.62
N ALA A 15 -5.66 5.29 10.27
CA ALA A 15 -7.11 5.15 10.34
C ALA A 15 -7.74 6.35 11.06
N ASP A 16 -7.15 6.76 12.18
CA ASP A 16 -7.63 7.86 13.04
C ASP A 16 -7.31 9.25 12.47
N GLY A 17 -6.45 9.33 11.45
CA GLY A 17 -6.08 10.60 10.79
C GLY A 17 -4.96 11.38 11.47
N PHE A 18 -4.28 10.79 12.44
CA PHE A 18 -3.09 11.34 13.10
C PHE A 18 -1.85 11.21 12.20
N LEU A 19 -1.82 12.00 11.11
CA LEU A 19 -0.82 11.86 10.04
C LEU A 19 0.61 12.21 10.51
N SER A 20 0.77 13.13 11.45
CA SER A 20 2.07 13.52 12.01
C SER A 20 2.69 12.38 12.81
N GLU A 21 1.89 11.76 13.65
CA GLU A 21 2.23 10.62 14.49
C GLU A 21 2.46 9.38 13.63
N ALA A 22 1.60 9.14 12.62
CA ALA A 22 1.79 8.06 11.66
C ALA A 22 3.15 8.19 10.94
N ARG A 23 3.55 9.40 10.58
CA ARG A 23 4.87 9.66 9.99
C ARG A 23 6.01 9.37 10.96
N ALA A 24 5.89 9.76 12.23
CA ALA A 24 6.89 9.47 13.26
C ALA A 24 7.02 7.96 13.49
N ALA A 25 5.91 7.25 13.65
CA ALA A 25 5.89 5.80 13.80
C ALA A 25 6.49 5.08 12.59
N LEU A 26 6.26 5.59 11.37
CA LEU A 26 6.83 5.03 10.14
C LEU A 26 8.35 5.27 10.04
N TRP A 27 8.84 6.40 10.54
CA TRP A 27 10.27 6.70 10.66
C TRP A 27 10.95 5.74 11.62
N ASP A 28 10.37 5.57 12.82
CA ASP A 28 10.87 4.64 13.83
C ASP A 28 10.85 3.21 13.31
N TRP A 29 9.78 2.79 12.62
CA TRP A 29 9.69 1.47 12.01
C TRP A 29 10.84 1.22 11.03
N ARG A 30 11.15 2.20 10.16
CA ARG A 30 12.25 2.07 9.20
C ARG A 30 13.60 1.82 9.88
N ALA A 31 13.83 2.45 11.04
CA ALA A 31 15.11 2.33 11.76
C ALA A 31 15.33 0.94 12.39
N VAL A 32 14.28 0.15 12.60
CA VAL A 32 14.35 -1.17 13.26
C VAL A 32 14.14 -2.37 12.35
N GLY A 33 13.76 -2.20 11.08
CA GLY A 33 13.32 -3.32 10.24
C GLY A 33 13.78 -3.26 8.79
N GLU A 34 14.91 -3.91 8.48
CA GLU A 34 15.35 -4.15 7.09
C GLU A 34 14.42 -5.13 6.36
N ALA A 35 13.94 -6.17 7.06
CA ALA A 35 13.05 -7.19 6.49
C ALA A 35 11.64 -6.66 6.13
N ASP A 36 11.14 -5.64 6.83
CA ASP A 36 9.81 -5.07 6.57
C ASP A 36 9.78 -4.10 5.38
N ALA A 37 10.95 -3.56 5.01
CA ALA A 37 11.10 -2.88 3.73
C ALA A 37 11.04 -3.88 2.56
N ALA A 38 11.58 -5.09 2.76
CA ALA A 38 11.64 -6.15 1.74
C ALA A 38 10.34 -6.96 1.59
N ASN A 39 9.49 -7.00 2.62
CA ASN A 39 8.22 -7.76 2.61
C ASN A 39 6.99 -6.94 2.19
N GLY A 40 7.18 -5.68 1.76
CA GLY A 40 6.13 -4.82 1.21
C GLY A 40 5.25 -4.12 2.24
N ASN A 41 5.39 -4.41 3.54
CA ASN A 41 4.56 -3.77 4.58
C ASN A 41 4.92 -2.30 4.79
N TRP A 42 6.22 -1.98 4.86
CA TRP A 42 6.68 -0.61 5.03
C TRP A 42 6.34 0.30 3.82
N PRO A 43 6.62 -0.09 2.55
CA PRO A 43 6.23 0.75 1.40
C PRO A 43 4.72 0.94 1.31
N LEU A 44 3.91 -0.07 1.65
CA LEU A 44 2.45 0.06 1.71
C LEU A 44 2.01 1.11 2.73
N ALA A 45 2.53 1.06 3.97
CA ALA A 45 2.20 2.04 5.00
C ALA A 45 2.65 3.46 4.62
N ARG A 46 3.83 3.59 4.00
CA ARG A 46 4.33 4.87 3.49
C ARG A 46 3.43 5.44 2.39
N ALA A 47 2.99 4.61 1.46
CA ALA A 47 2.13 5.05 0.37
C ALA A 47 0.75 5.48 0.88
N ARG A 48 0.18 4.76 1.86
CA ARG A 48 -1.07 5.17 2.54
C ARG A 48 -0.94 6.54 3.20
N LEU A 49 0.17 6.80 3.89
CA LEU A 49 0.46 8.12 4.45
C LEU A 49 0.52 9.18 3.33
N PHE A 50 1.27 8.94 2.26
CA PHE A 50 1.39 9.86 1.13
C PHE A 50 0.05 10.13 0.45
N ARG A 51 -0.79 9.10 0.28
CA ARG A 51 -2.15 9.26 -0.26
C ARG A 51 -2.99 10.17 0.63
N ARG A 52 -2.94 9.99 1.95
CA ARG A 52 -3.67 10.85 2.92
C ARG A 52 -3.15 12.29 2.96
N LEU A 53 -1.89 12.51 2.60
CA LEU A 53 -1.29 13.84 2.45
C LEU A 53 -1.56 14.48 1.07
N GLY A 54 -2.26 13.79 0.16
CA GLY A 54 -2.49 14.25 -1.22
C GLY A 54 -1.29 14.08 -2.15
N TRP A 55 -0.22 13.42 -1.70
CA TRP A 55 1.00 13.19 -2.48
C TRP A 55 0.88 11.93 -3.35
N HIS A 56 -0.15 11.88 -4.20
CA HIS A 56 -0.53 10.69 -4.95
C HIS A 56 0.61 10.18 -5.86
N ALA A 57 1.31 11.06 -6.58
CA ALA A 57 2.44 10.67 -7.42
C ALA A 57 3.58 10.02 -6.62
N ALA A 58 3.82 10.51 -5.39
CA ALA A 58 4.83 9.91 -4.51
C ALA A 58 4.37 8.56 -3.95
N ALA A 59 3.07 8.42 -3.65
CA ALA A 59 2.49 7.15 -3.20
C ALA A 59 2.64 6.07 -4.28
N HIS A 60 2.26 6.40 -5.53
CA HIS A 60 2.39 5.50 -6.68
C HIS A 60 3.85 5.06 -6.87
N ARG A 61 4.78 6.01 -6.89
CA ARG A 61 6.21 5.71 -7.09
C ARG A 61 6.75 4.73 -6.04
N VAL A 62 6.31 4.83 -4.79
CA VAL A 62 6.74 3.91 -3.73
C VAL A 62 6.17 2.51 -3.93
N LEU A 63 4.89 2.39 -4.30
CA LEU A 63 4.22 1.10 -4.50
C LEU A 63 4.74 0.40 -5.75
N ALA A 64 4.82 1.11 -6.88
CA ALA A 64 5.34 0.59 -8.13
C ALA A 64 6.79 0.10 -7.98
N ALA A 65 7.63 0.82 -7.22
CA ALA A 65 9.00 0.39 -6.95
C ALA A 65 9.03 -0.88 -6.08
N ALA A 66 8.16 -1.00 -5.08
CA ALA A 66 8.09 -2.19 -4.23
C ALA A 66 7.65 -3.43 -5.03
N ALA A 67 6.61 -3.30 -5.85
CA ALA A 67 6.13 -4.38 -6.70
C ALA A 67 7.15 -4.81 -7.76
N GLN A 68 7.84 -3.86 -8.42
CA GLN A 68 8.88 -4.15 -9.40
C GLN A 68 10.13 -4.80 -8.78
N ALA A 69 10.50 -4.39 -7.56
CA ALA A 69 11.68 -4.94 -6.89
C ALA A 69 11.47 -6.41 -6.46
N ASN A 70 10.23 -6.82 -6.18
CA ASN A 70 9.91 -8.17 -5.77
C ASN A 70 8.49 -8.57 -6.18
N GLU A 71 8.37 -9.30 -7.28
CA GLU A 71 7.07 -9.83 -7.75
C GLU A 71 6.49 -10.93 -6.84
N LEU A 72 7.27 -11.40 -5.86
CA LEU A 72 6.86 -12.41 -4.88
C LEU A 72 6.60 -11.79 -3.49
N LEU A 73 6.27 -10.50 -3.44
CA LEU A 73 5.85 -9.84 -2.21
C LEU A 73 4.72 -10.64 -1.52
N PRO A 74 4.87 -11.01 -0.23
CA PRO A 74 3.83 -11.74 0.48
C PRO A 74 2.49 -10.99 0.55
N ASN A 75 2.53 -9.65 0.49
CA ASN A 75 1.37 -8.78 0.48
C ASN A 75 1.17 -8.06 -0.88
N LEU A 76 1.63 -8.66 -1.99
CA LEU A 76 1.51 -8.04 -3.31
C LEU A 76 0.08 -7.59 -3.64
N PRO A 77 -1.00 -8.36 -3.35
CA PRO A 77 -2.36 -7.90 -3.63
C PRO A 77 -2.73 -6.59 -2.89
N ASP A 78 -2.26 -6.41 -1.65
CA ASP A 78 -2.48 -5.17 -0.89
C ASP A 78 -1.71 -3.98 -1.48
N VAL A 79 -0.47 -4.21 -1.94
CA VAL A 79 0.37 -3.21 -2.59
C VAL A 79 -0.25 -2.77 -3.92
N GLU A 80 -0.64 -3.72 -4.76
CA GLU A 80 -1.27 -3.44 -6.06
C GLU A 80 -2.65 -2.80 -5.91
N PHE A 81 -3.42 -3.19 -4.90
CA PHE A 81 -4.73 -2.58 -4.66
C PHE A 81 -4.57 -1.12 -4.23
N GLU A 82 -3.66 -0.85 -3.29
CA GLU A 82 -3.41 0.53 -2.88
C GLU A 82 -2.87 1.37 -4.05
N ASP A 83 -2.07 0.78 -4.93
CA ASP A 83 -1.55 1.49 -6.11
C ASP A 83 -2.67 1.81 -7.10
N ALA A 84 -3.60 0.87 -7.31
CA ALA A 84 -4.80 1.11 -8.11
C ALA A 84 -5.66 2.26 -7.55
N GLU A 85 -5.85 2.33 -6.22
CA GLU A 85 -6.56 3.44 -5.58
C GLU A 85 -5.83 4.78 -5.80
N VAL A 86 -4.50 4.79 -5.71
CA VAL A 86 -3.68 5.98 -5.96
C VAL A 86 -3.74 6.41 -7.43
N LEU A 87 -3.63 5.47 -8.37
CA LEU A 87 -3.75 5.71 -9.80
C LEU A 87 -5.12 6.28 -10.17
N SER A 88 -6.18 5.78 -9.54
CA SER A 88 -7.53 6.33 -9.67
C SER A 88 -7.61 7.80 -9.24
N LEU A 89 -6.97 8.15 -8.11
CA LEU A 89 -6.86 9.54 -7.63
C LEU A 89 -6.00 10.43 -8.55
N LEU A 90 -5.08 9.84 -9.31
CA LEU A 90 -4.29 10.53 -10.35
C LEU A 90 -5.04 10.66 -11.69
N GLY A 91 -6.23 10.05 -11.83
CA GLY A 91 -6.99 10.01 -13.08
C GLY A 91 -6.49 8.97 -14.09
N GLN A 92 -5.52 8.12 -13.71
CA GLN A 92 -4.95 7.04 -14.52
C GLN A 92 -5.85 5.80 -14.44
N ARG A 93 -7.04 5.92 -15.03
CA ARG A 93 -8.14 4.96 -14.88
C ARG A 93 -7.83 3.60 -15.50
N GLU A 94 -7.15 3.57 -16.64
CA GLU A 94 -6.84 2.32 -17.34
C GLU A 94 -5.79 1.51 -16.59
N GLU A 95 -4.76 2.18 -16.05
CA GLU A 95 -3.72 1.58 -15.23
C GLU A 95 -4.30 1.06 -13.91
N ALA A 96 -5.17 1.83 -13.25
CA ALA A 96 -5.90 1.37 -12.08
C ALA A 96 -6.74 0.13 -12.38
N ALA A 97 -7.51 0.15 -13.49
CA ALA A 97 -8.32 -0.99 -13.93
C ALA A 97 -7.48 -2.22 -14.29
N ALA A 98 -6.27 -2.04 -14.81
CA ALA A 98 -5.34 -3.14 -15.06
C ALA A 98 -4.93 -3.84 -13.76
N LEU A 99 -4.59 -3.08 -12.71
CA LEU A 99 -4.25 -3.63 -11.41
C LEU A 99 -5.44 -4.31 -10.73
N TYR A 100 -6.63 -3.71 -10.75
CA TYR A 100 -7.82 -4.36 -10.21
C TYR A 100 -8.13 -5.70 -10.92
N ARG A 101 -8.04 -5.74 -12.25
CA ARG A 101 -8.19 -6.99 -13.02
C ARG A 101 -7.13 -8.02 -12.66
N LYS A 102 -5.88 -7.59 -12.47
CA LYS A 102 -4.79 -8.48 -12.03
C LYS A 102 -5.13 -9.13 -10.69
N ILE A 103 -5.64 -8.36 -9.73
CA ILE A 103 -6.03 -8.87 -8.41
C ILE A 103 -7.16 -9.91 -8.52
N VAL A 104 -8.21 -9.59 -9.28
CA VAL A 104 -9.37 -10.50 -9.47
C VAL A 104 -8.95 -11.81 -10.12
N THR A 105 -8.06 -11.75 -11.11
CA THR A 105 -7.64 -12.92 -11.90
C THR A 105 -6.58 -13.78 -11.21
N GLN A 106 -5.58 -13.16 -10.58
CA GLN A 106 -4.45 -13.87 -9.99
C GLN A 106 -4.70 -14.28 -8.54
N TYR A 107 -5.54 -13.54 -7.82
CA TYR A 107 -5.82 -13.76 -6.41
C TYR A 107 -7.32 -13.88 -6.12
N PRO A 108 -8.08 -14.78 -6.80
CA PRO A 108 -9.54 -14.81 -6.71
C PRO A 108 -10.08 -15.09 -5.30
N ASN A 109 -9.29 -15.74 -4.44
CA ASN A 109 -9.67 -16.03 -3.05
C ASN A 109 -9.18 -14.97 -2.04
N HIS A 110 -8.48 -13.93 -2.48
CA HIS A 110 -8.00 -12.87 -1.61
C HIS A 110 -9.15 -11.92 -1.21
N PRO A 111 -9.20 -11.42 0.04
CA PRO A 111 -10.27 -10.51 0.48
C PRO A 111 -10.45 -9.25 -0.39
N LEU A 112 -9.37 -8.79 -1.03
CA LEU A 112 -9.39 -7.63 -1.93
C LEU A 112 -9.93 -7.95 -3.33
N ALA A 113 -10.07 -9.21 -3.74
CA ALA A 113 -10.57 -9.54 -5.08
C ALA A 113 -11.99 -9.02 -5.30
N ARG A 114 -12.90 -9.22 -4.34
CA ARG A 114 -14.26 -8.67 -4.41
C ARG A 114 -14.29 -7.14 -4.42
N GLN A 115 -13.38 -6.50 -3.68
CA GLN A 115 -13.28 -5.04 -3.66
C GLN A 115 -12.76 -4.51 -5.00
N ALA A 116 -11.74 -5.17 -5.56
CA ALA A 116 -11.17 -4.83 -6.86
C ALA A 116 -12.21 -5.01 -7.98
N GLU A 117 -13.00 -6.08 -7.95
CA GLU A 117 -14.11 -6.30 -8.88
C GLU A 117 -15.14 -5.16 -8.81
N ALA A 118 -15.46 -4.68 -7.60
CA ALA A 118 -16.39 -3.57 -7.43
C ALA A 118 -15.86 -2.25 -8.00
N ARG A 119 -14.52 -2.05 -8.07
CA ARG A 119 -13.89 -0.87 -8.67
C ARG A 119 -13.88 -0.87 -10.21
N LEU A 120 -14.18 -2.00 -10.83
CA LEU A 120 -14.25 -2.17 -12.29
C LEU A 120 -15.64 -1.91 -12.87
N ARG A 121 -16.65 -1.68 -12.02
CA ARG A 121 -18.04 -1.43 -12.40
C ARG A 121 -18.34 0.06 -12.41
#